data_AF-A0A4V3G788-F1
#
_entry.id   AF-A0A4V3G788-F1
#
_cell.length_a   1.000
_cell.length_b   1.000
_cell.length_c   1.000
_cell.angle_alpha   90.00
_cell.angle_beta   90.00
_cell.angle_gamma   90.00
#
_symmetry.space_group_name_H-M   'P 1'
#
loop_
_entity.id
_entity.type
_entity.pdbx_description
1 polymer ?
#
loop_
_entity_poly.entity_id
_entity_poly.type
_entity_poly.pdbx_seq_one_letter_code
_entity_poly.pdbx_strand_id
1 'polypeptide(L)'
;MNGEPYSRTHCHRLNQHGNATLAALGGVAVGVILVLLTWLVVLMTKDDPAPAPQSAPAAVASVPVSVTTRTVAPKPAVKGTSNSAPAVGDVRSLPGGLFCRDLNAKGYSYVAAIDYWRLHGQPNQMDADRNGIPCETVYSRSDVAAYWNGREVSGVVFWSSGLFCRDLAARGASYAEAVRYWWYYGMPDRMDADKNGIPCETVYSSANVNAFWYP
;
A
#
# COMPACT_ATOMS: atom_id res chain seq x y z
N MET A 1 -58.97 -5.40 65.82
CA MET A 1 -59.99 -4.34 65.88
C MET A 1 -59.30 -3.02 66.08
N ASN A 2 -59.47 -2.12 65.11
CA ASN A 2 -59.40 -0.65 65.18
C ASN A 2 -58.01 -0.05 65.47
N GLY A 3 -57.42 0.84 64.68
CA GLY A 3 -57.83 1.60 63.50
C GLY A 3 -56.76 2.68 63.28
N GLU A 4 -56.34 2.90 62.03
CA GLU A 4 -55.82 4.21 61.59
C GLU A 4 -57.02 5.17 61.41
N PRO A 5 -56.91 6.51 61.23
CA PRO A 5 -55.73 7.30 60.77
C PRO A 5 -55.57 8.70 61.44
N TYR A 6 -54.49 9.45 61.13
CA TYR A 6 -54.55 10.86 60.67
C TYR A 6 -53.17 11.50 60.38
N SER A 7 -52.92 11.71 59.09
CA SER A 7 -52.25 12.82 58.39
C SER A 7 -51.38 13.86 59.14
N ARG A 8 -50.14 14.02 58.65
CA ARG A 8 -49.55 15.36 58.38
C ARG A 8 -48.46 15.33 57.28
N THR A 9 -48.88 15.72 56.08
CA THR A 9 -48.32 16.73 55.17
C THR A 9 -46.80 16.87 54.96
N HIS A 10 -46.41 16.74 53.67
CA HIS A 10 -45.44 17.54 52.91
C HIS A 10 -43.98 17.61 53.37
N CYS A 11 -43.08 16.93 52.63
CA CYS A 11 -42.35 17.55 51.52
C CYS A 11 -41.37 16.53 50.91
N HIS A 12 -41.54 16.26 49.62
CA HIS A 12 -40.56 15.59 48.77
C HIS A 12 -39.24 16.36 48.82
N ARG A 13 -38.26 15.87 49.60
CA ARG A 13 -36.86 16.22 49.43
C ARG A 13 -36.18 15.09 48.66
N LEU A 14 -36.52 15.02 47.37
CA LEU A 14 -35.65 14.39 46.38
C LEU A 14 -34.30 15.09 46.51
N ASN A 15 -33.30 14.38 47.02
CA ASN A 15 -31.92 14.83 47.04
C ASN A 15 -31.46 15.07 45.60
N GLN A 16 -31.69 16.31 45.14
CA GLN A 16 -31.06 16.93 43.98
C GLN A 16 -29.56 17.10 44.27
N HIS A 17 -28.80 16.02 44.15
CA HIS A 17 -27.33 16.08 44.15
C HIS A 17 -26.72 15.21 43.05
N GLY A 18 -27.32 15.26 41.86
CA GLY A 18 -26.68 14.80 40.64
C GLY A 18 -27.42 15.45 39.50
N ASN A 19 -26.88 16.57 38.98
CA ASN A 19 -27.15 17.15 37.64
C ASN A 19 -26.63 18.59 37.49
N ALA A 20 -25.56 18.99 38.21
CA ALA A 20 -24.88 20.27 37.95
C ALA A 20 -23.58 20.11 37.13
N THR A 21 -23.21 18.89 36.74
CA THR A 21 -21.95 18.58 36.04
C THR A 21 -22.16 17.92 34.67
N LEU A 22 -23.31 18.16 34.03
CA LEU A 22 -23.61 17.64 32.68
C LEU A 22 -23.95 18.73 31.65
N ALA A 23 -24.23 19.97 32.10
CA ALA A 23 -24.52 21.08 31.19
C ALA A 23 -23.28 21.81 30.64
N ALA A 24 -22.09 21.64 31.25
CA ALA A 24 -20.88 22.35 30.84
C ALA A 24 -19.97 21.56 29.87
N LEU A 25 -20.18 20.25 29.70
CA LEU A 25 -19.35 19.40 28.80
C LEU A 25 -20.04 19.09 27.46
N GLY A 26 -21.36 19.31 27.32
CA GLY A 26 -22.07 19.13 26.06
C GLY A 26 -21.75 20.19 24.99
N GLY A 27 -21.43 21.42 25.41
CA GLY A 27 -21.13 22.52 24.49
C GLY A 27 -19.78 22.39 23.76
N VAL A 28 -18.77 21.84 24.44
CA VAL A 28 -17.42 21.73 23.87
C VAL A 28 -17.35 20.61 22.84
N ALA A 29 -17.99 19.47 23.09
CA ALA A 29 -18.03 18.36 22.13
C ALA A 29 -18.80 18.71 20.85
N VAL A 30 -19.94 19.42 20.95
CA VAL A 30 -20.71 19.88 19.78
C VAL A 30 -19.94 20.97 19.01
N GLY A 31 -19.26 21.89 19.71
CA GLY A 31 -18.43 22.92 19.08
C GLY A 31 -17.27 22.33 18.28
N VAL A 32 -16.55 21.35 18.84
CA VAL A 32 -15.44 20.68 18.14
C VAL A 32 -15.94 19.90 16.92
N ILE A 33 -17.09 19.22 17.03
CA ILE A 33 -17.69 18.50 15.89
C ILE A 33 -18.12 19.45 14.77
N LEU A 34 -18.71 20.61 15.10
CA LEU A 34 -19.08 21.62 14.08
C LEU A 34 -17.86 22.24 13.40
N VAL A 35 -16.77 22.47 14.14
CA VAL A 35 -15.51 22.96 13.55
C VAL A 35 -14.89 21.91 12.64
N LEU A 36 -14.88 20.63 13.04
CA LEU A 36 -14.38 19.54 12.19
C LEU A 36 -15.24 19.34 10.94
N LEU A 37 -16.57 19.44 11.06
CA LEU A 37 -17.48 19.31 9.91
C LEU A 37 -17.32 20.48 8.93
N THR A 38 -17.18 21.71 9.43
CA THR A 38 -16.91 22.87 8.55
C THR A 38 -15.53 22.77 7.89
N TRP A 39 -14.52 22.28 8.59
CA TRP A 39 -13.20 22.04 8.02
C TRP A 39 -13.22 20.92 6.96
N LEU A 40 -14.00 19.86 7.18
CA LEU A 40 -14.18 18.76 6.24
C LEU A 40 -14.92 19.21 4.96
N VAL A 41 -15.90 20.12 5.08
CA VAL A 41 -16.56 20.74 3.90
C VAL A 41 -15.59 21.61 3.10
N VAL A 42 -14.70 22.37 3.77
CA VAL A 42 -13.67 23.18 3.09
C VAL A 42 -12.63 22.31 2.38
N LEU A 43 -12.25 21.17 2.97
CA LEU A 43 -11.35 20.21 2.32
C LEU A 43 -12.00 19.53 1.10
N MET A 44 -13.30 19.24 1.16
CA MET A 44 -14.03 18.58 0.07
C MET A 44 -14.43 19.53 -1.08
N THR A 45 -14.24 20.85 -0.92
CA THR A 45 -14.61 21.86 -1.93
C THR A 45 -13.40 22.52 -2.60
N LYS A 46 -12.17 22.16 -2.22
CA LYS A 46 -10.97 22.75 -2.78
C LYS A 46 -10.29 21.79 -3.76
N ASP A 47 -10.94 21.57 -4.91
CA ASP A 47 -10.28 21.18 -6.15
C ASP A 47 -11.18 21.51 -7.35
N ASP A 48 -11.03 22.72 -7.87
CA ASP A 48 -11.27 23.01 -9.29
C ASP A 48 -10.23 24.05 -9.74
N PRO A 49 -9.10 23.65 -10.34
CA PRO A 49 -8.35 24.58 -11.18
C PRO A 49 -9.21 24.87 -12.42
N ALA A 50 -9.60 26.14 -12.54
CA ALA A 50 -10.35 26.66 -13.68
C ALA A 50 -9.72 26.22 -15.03
N PRO A 51 -10.52 25.82 -16.03
CA PRO A 51 -10.01 25.60 -17.37
C PRO A 51 -9.47 26.93 -17.92
N ALA A 52 -8.17 26.96 -18.21
CA ALA A 52 -7.55 28.06 -18.92
C ALA A 52 -8.24 28.26 -20.29
N PRO A 53 -8.48 29.51 -20.73
CA PRO A 53 -9.11 29.77 -22.02
C PRO A 53 -8.24 29.28 -23.17
N GLN A 54 -8.85 28.49 -24.06
CA GLN A 54 -8.30 28.08 -25.34
C GLN A 54 -8.06 29.31 -26.22
N SER A 55 -6.79 29.62 -26.49
CA SER A 55 -6.42 30.56 -27.56
C SER A 55 -6.67 29.89 -28.91
N ALA A 56 -7.53 30.52 -29.71
CA ALA A 56 -7.74 30.17 -31.11
C ALA A 56 -6.43 30.25 -31.91
N PRO A 57 -6.24 29.41 -32.96
CA PRO A 57 -5.08 29.50 -33.82
C PRO A 57 -5.18 30.74 -34.71
N ALA A 58 -4.21 31.66 -34.58
CA ALA A 58 -3.96 32.67 -35.59
C ALA A 58 -3.29 32.02 -36.80
N ALA A 59 -3.93 32.13 -37.95
CA ALA A 59 -3.34 31.81 -39.24
C ALA A 59 -2.09 32.70 -39.47
N VAL A 60 -0.94 32.08 -39.75
CA VAL A 60 0.24 32.79 -40.23
C VAL A 60 0.84 32.02 -41.40
N ALA A 61 1.22 32.79 -42.40
CA ALA A 61 1.57 32.42 -43.76
C ALA A 61 2.70 31.37 -43.89
N SER A 62 2.58 30.58 -44.94
CA SER A 62 3.56 29.61 -45.44
C SER A 62 4.85 30.32 -45.86
N VAL A 63 5.96 29.97 -45.24
CA VAL A 63 7.33 30.31 -45.71
C VAL A 63 8.04 29.00 -46.02
N PRO A 64 8.67 28.83 -47.20
CA PRO A 64 9.36 27.58 -47.53
C PRO A 64 10.64 27.46 -46.70
N VAL A 65 10.73 26.42 -45.86
CA VAL A 65 11.96 26.07 -45.14
C VAL A 65 12.80 25.14 -46.02
N SER A 66 13.98 25.60 -46.41
CA SER A 66 14.99 24.78 -47.08
C SER A 66 15.40 23.60 -46.21
N VAL A 67 15.20 22.38 -46.73
CA VAL A 67 15.63 21.14 -46.10
C VAL A 67 17.14 20.98 -46.32
N THR A 68 17.94 21.27 -45.30
CA THR A 68 19.34 20.82 -45.25
C THR A 68 19.35 19.39 -44.73
N THR A 69 19.42 18.42 -45.64
CA THR A 69 19.67 17.01 -45.32
C THR A 69 21.05 16.87 -44.68
N ARG A 70 21.09 16.55 -43.39
CA ARG A 70 22.32 16.13 -42.70
C ARG A 70 22.43 14.61 -42.79
N THR A 71 23.29 14.15 -43.71
CA THR A 71 23.69 12.74 -43.82
C THR A 71 24.35 12.30 -42.52
N VAL A 72 23.65 11.50 -41.72
CA VAL A 72 24.23 10.80 -40.57
C VAL A 72 24.86 9.52 -41.08
N ALA A 73 26.18 9.43 -41.02
CA ALA A 73 26.93 8.21 -41.28
C ALA A 73 26.46 7.08 -40.34
N PRO A 74 26.47 5.81 -40.76
CA PRO A 74 26.01 4.71 -39.93
C PRO A 74 26.95 4.56 -38.74
N LYS A 75 26.44 4.81 -37.53
CA LYS A 75 27.10 4.42 -36.28
C LYS A 75 27.17 2.88 -36.26
N PRO A 76 28.34 2.27 -36.00
CA PRO A 76 28.44 0.81 -36.00
C PRO A 76 27.44 0.23 -35.01
N ALA A 77 26.74 -0.82 -35.44
CA ALA A 77 25.83 -1.60 -34.62
C ALA A 77 26.54 -2.03 -33.34
N VAL A 78 26.18 -1.42 -32.22
CA VAL A 78 26.52 -1.94 -30.90
C VAL A 78 25.66 -3.19 -30.74
N LYS A 79 26.31 -4.33 -30.96
CA LYS A 79 25.90 -5.67 -30.59
C LYS A 79 25.06 -5.59 -29.32
N GLY A 80 23.79 -5.99 -29.40
CA GLY A 80 22.98 -6.25 -28.21
C GLY A 80 23.66 -7.35 -27.43
N THR A 81 24.50 -6.97 -26.46
CA THR A 81 25.01 -7.88 -25.45
C THR A 81 23.84 -8.11 -24.50
N SER A 82 23.04 -9.14 -24.80
CA SER A 82 22.36 -9.89 -23.75
C SER A 82 23.46 -10.37 -22.82
N ASN A 83 23.73 -9.62 -21.76
CA ASN A 83 24.57 -10.05 -20.67
C ASN A 83 23.81 -11.19 -19.97
N SER A 84 23.94 -12.40 -20.49
CA SER A 84 23.86 -13.59 -19.64
C SER A 84 25.00 -13.45 -18.65
N ALA A 85 24.68 -12.92 -17.47
CA ALA A 85 25.54 -12.97 -16.30
C ALA A 85 25.96 -14.44 -16.05
N PRO A 86 27.08 -14.68 -15.36
CA PRO A 86 27.46 -16.04 -14.96
C PRO A 86 26.29 -16.71 -14.25
N ALA A 87 26.19 -18.04 -14.29
CA ALA A 87 25.23 -18.78 -13.49
C ALA A 87 25.59 -18.59 -12.01
N VAL A 88 25.14 -17.46 -11.45
CA VAL A 88 25.18 -17.18 -10.03
C VAL A 88 24.35 -18.28 -9.38
N GLY A 89 24.88 -18.90 -8.32
CA GLY A 89 24.28 -20.06 -7.67
C GLY A 89 22.85 -19.79 -7.18
N ASP A 90 22.16 -20.82 -6.68
CA ASP A 90 20.80 -20.66 -6.15
C ASP A 90 20.82 -19.87 -4.84
N VAL A 91 19.94 -18.86 -4.72
CA VAL A 91 19.75 -18.06 -3.51
C VAL A 91 19.37 -18.90 -2.29
N ARG A 92 18.77 -20.09 -2.49
CA ARG A 92 18.46 -21.03 -1.40
C ARG A 92 19.69 -21.56 -0.67
N SER A 93 20.86 -21.50 -1.31
CA SER A 93 22.13 -21.94 -0.73
C SER A 93 22.84 -20.86 0.09
N LEU A 94 22.33 -19.63 0.06
CA LEU A 94 22.94 -18.50 0.74
C LEU A 94 22.60 -18.49 2.23
N PRO A 95 23.54 -18.10 3.11
CA PRO A 95 23.24 -17.88 4.51
C PRO A 95 22.31 -16.68 4.67
N GLY A 96 21.51 -16.68 5.74
CA GLY A 96 20.73 -15.52 6.15
C GLY A 96 21.61 -14.34 6.58
N GLY A 97 21.05 -13.13 6.53
CA GLY A 97 21.72 -11.92 7.01
C GLY A 97 22.50 -11.13 5.96
N LEU A 98 22.38 -11.46 4.67
CA LEU A 98 22.97 -10.66 3.59
C LEU A 98 22.17 -9.37 3.34
N PHE A 99 22.88 -8.34 2.91
CA PHE A 99 22.31 -7.09 2.43
C PHE A 99 22.15 -7.13 0.91
N CYS A 100 21.32 -6.23 0.37
CA CYS A 100 21.16 -6.06 -1.08
C CYS A 100 22.49 -5.82 -1.81
N ARG A 101 23.40 -5.08 -1.18
CA ARG A 101 24.75 -4.82 -1.72
C ARG A 101 25.57 -6.09 -1.84
N ASP A 102 25.44 -7.03 -0.90
CA ASP A 102 26.20 -8.28 -0.93
C ASP A 102 25.70 -9.19 -2.06
N LEU A 103 24.39 -9.22 -2.29
CA LEU A 103 23.78 -9.95 -3.41
C LEU A 103 24.19 -9.36 -4.76
N ASN A 104 24.11 -8.03 -4.91
CA ASN A 104 24.52 -7.35 -6.14
C ASN A 104 26.03 -7.55 -6.41
N ALA A 105 26.89 -7.43 -5.37
CA ALA A 105 28.33 -7.67 -5.50
C ALA A 105 28.67 -9.12 -5.91
N LYS A 106 27.82 -10.08 -5.55
CA LYS A 106 27.92 -11.49 -5.97
C LYS A 106 27.34 -11.74 -7.37
N GLY A 107 26.76 -10.73 -8.01
CA GLY A 107 26.18 -10.80 -9.36
C GLY A 107 24.74 -11.30 -9.42
N TYR A 108 24.05 -11.44 -8.28
CA TYR A 108 22.65 -11.82 -8.27
C TYR A 108 21.80 -10.74 -8.96
N SER A 109 20.76 -11.17 -9.67
CA SER A 109 19.79 -10.27 -10.28
C SER A 109 18.84 -9.69 -9.21
N TYR A 110 18.10 -8.64 -9.58
CA TYR A 110 17.07 -8.09 -8.70
C TYR A 110 16.03 -9.15 -8.32
N VAL A 111 15.59 -9.97 -9.29
CA VAL A 111 14.66 -11.10 -9.07
C VAL A 111 15.20 -12.04 -7.99
N ALA A 112 16.47 -12.44 -8.11
CA ALA A 112 17.09 -13.32 -7.13
C ALA A 112 17.22 -12.62 -5.75
N ALA A 113 17.47 -11.31 -5.71
CA ALA A 113 17.47 -10.55 -4.46
C ALA A 113 16.08 -10.51 -3.80
N ILE A 114 14.99 -10.41 -4.58
CA ILE A 114 13.63 -10.55 -4.07
C ILE A 114 13.38 -11.96 -3.51
N ASP A 115 13.82 -13.00 -4.22
CA ASP A 115 13.66 -14.38 -3.77
C ASP A 115 14.42 -14.64 -2.47
N TYR A 116 15.65 -14.14 -2.35
CA TYR A 116 16.40 -14.17 -1.10
C TYR A 116 15.68 -13.40 0.02
N TRP A 117 15.23 -12.17 -0.25
CA TRP A 117 14.49 -11.36 0.72
C TRP A 117 13.25 -12.10 1.24
N ARG A 118 12.48 -12.72 0.35
CA ARG A 118 11.29 -13.52 0.71
C ARG A 118 11.65 -14.78 1.50
N LEU A 119 12.66 -15.54 1.05
CA LEU A 119 13.11 -16.77 1.69
C LEU A 119 13.53 -16.53 3.15
N HIS A 120 14.12 -15.37 3.43
CA HIS A 120 14.60 -15.00 4.76
C HIS A 120 13.61 -14.17 5.58
N GLY A 121 12.32 -14.14 5.20
CA GLY A 121 11.28 -13.49 6.00
C GLY A 121 11.30 -11.96 5.90
N GLN A 122 11.69 -11.43 4.75
CA GLN A 122 11.66 -10.01 4.41
C GLN A 122 12.46 -9.12 5.37
N PRO A 123 13.76 -9.38 5.57
CA PRO A 123 14.53 -8.64 6.56
C PRO A 123 14.63 -7.15 6.22
N ASN A 124 14.33 -6.29 7.21
CA ASN A 124 14.36 -4.83 7.09
C ASN A 124 15.69 -4.26 6.58
N GLN A 125 16.80 -4.98 6.78
CA GLN A 125 18.11 -4.54 6.29
C GLN A 125 18.21 -4.51 4.75
N MET A 126 17.28 -5.17 4.06
CA MET A 126 17.16 -5.15 2.60
C MET A 126 16.09 -4.16 2.12
N ASP A 127 15.15 -3.77 2.98
CA ASP A 127 14.06 -2.83 2.70
C ASP A 127 14.19 -1.65 3.68
N ALA A 128 15.08 -0.72 3.32
CA ALA A 128 15.58 0.30 4.25
C ALA A 128 14.49 1.29 4.69
N ASP A 129 13.56 1.62 3.80
CA ASP A 129 12.44 2.51 4.08
C ASP A 129 11.15 1.74 4.45
N ARG A 130 11.19 0.39 4.40
CA ARG A 130 10.12 -0.52 4.84
C ARG A 130 8.84 -0.33 4.06
N ASN A 131 8.98 0.01 2.78
CA ASN A 131 7.87 0.27 1.87
C ASN A 131 7.39 -1.03 1.17
N GLY A 132 8.05 -2.17 1.40
CA GLY A 132 7.77 -3.44 0.75
C GLY A 132 8.56 -3.66 -0.55
N ILE A 133 9.48 -2.77 -0.89
CA ILE A 133 10.32 -2.75 -2.10
C ILE A 133 11.78 -2.83 -1.66
N PRO A 134 12.30 -4.04 -1.37
CA PRO A 134 13.70 -4.19 -1.00
C PRO A 134 14.63 -3.80 -2.15
N CYS A 135 15.85 -3.44 -1.77
CA CYS A 135 17.00 -3.27 -2.65
C CYS A 135 16.90 -2.18 -3.72
N GLU A 136 15.88 -1.32 -3.65
CA GLU A 136 15.65 -0.18 -4.57
C GLU A 136 16.78 0.86 -4.60
N THR A 137 17.61 0.90 -3.56
CA THR A 137 18.80 1.76 -3.48
C THR A 137 20.06 1.14 -4.08
N VAL A 138 20.05 -0.16 -4.35
CA VAL A 138 21.23 -0.93 -4.79
C VAL A 138 21.09 -1.41 -6.23
N TYR A 139 19.90 -1.85 -6.63
CA TYR A 139 19.64 -2.29 -8.00
C TYR A 139 19.14 -1.14 -8.87
N SER A 140 19.22 -1.31 -10.19
CA SER A 140 18.81 -0.25 -11.11
C SER A 140 17.30 0.00 -11.00
N ARG A 141 16.89 1.27 -11.15
CA ARG A 141 15.46 1.62 -11.16
C ARG A 141 14.69 0.88 -12.24
N SER A 142 15.32 0.54 -13.37
CA SER A 142 14.71 -0.25 -14.43
C SER A 142 14.39 -1.68 -13.99
N ASP A 143 15.30 -2.34 -13.26
CA ASP A 143 15.07 -3.72 -12.79
C ASP A 143 13.98 -3.75 -11.71
N VAL A 144 14.00 -2.76 -10.82
CA VAL A 144 12.97 -2.56 -9.79
C VAL A 144 11.62 -2.35 -10.46
N ALA A 145 11.51 -1.37 -11.36
CA ALA A 145 10.25 -1.06 -12.05
C ALA A 145 9.74 -2.24 -12.90
N ALA A 146 10.63 -2.96 -13.60
CA ALA A 146 10.26 -4.11 -14.40
C ALA A 146 9.70 -5.26 -13.55
N TYR A 147 10.25 -5.47 -12.35
CA TYR A 147 9.77 -6.50 -11.44
C TYR A 147 8.39 -6.16 -10.86
N TRP A 148 8.21 -4.92 -10.41
CA TRP A 148 6.98 -4.52 -9.72
C TRP A 148 5.86 -4.19 -10.69
N ASN A 149 6.11 -3.50 -11.80
CA ASN A 149 5.11 -3.18 -12.84
C ASN A 149 3.76 -2.69 -12.25
N GLY A 150 3.78 -1.80 -11.24
CA GLY A 150 2.55 -1.31 -10.59
C GLY A 150 1.98 -2.24 -9.51
N ARG A 151 2.64 -3.37 -9.21
CA ARG A 151 2.28 -4.33 -8.17
C ARG A 151 3.01 -4.06 -6.85
N GLU A 152 3.54 -2.85 -6.66
CA GLU A 152 4.21 -2.46 -5.42
C GLU A 152 3.23 -2.65 -4.27
N VAL A 153 3.64 -3.47 -3.30
CA VAL A 153 2.79 -3.78 -2.16
C VAL A 153 2.92 -2.67 -1.12
N SER A 154 2.38 -1.50 -1.46
CA SER A 154 2.33 -0.35 -0.55
C SER A 154 1.29 -0.58 0.56
N GLY A 155 1.56 -0.04 1.75
CA GLY A 155 0.59 0.04 2.84
C GLY A 155 0.97 -0.78 4.06
N VAL A 156 1.51 -0.10 5.08
CA VAL A 156 1.60 -0.62 6.44
C VAL A 156 0.20 -0.67 7.05
N VAL A 157 -0.52 -1.76 6.79
CA VAL A 157 -1.45 -2.31 7.78
C VAL A 157 -0.77 -3.51 8.41
N PHE A 158 -0.26 -3.32 9.62
CA PHE A 158 0.29 -4.40 10.44
C PHE A 158 -0.88 -5.15 11.08
N TRP A 159 -1.37 -6.18 10.40
CA TRP A 159 -2.28 -7.15 11.00
C TRP A 159 -1.51 -8.13 11.87
N SER A 160 -2.09 -8.58 12.98
CA SER A 160 -1.52 -9.62 13.84
C SER A 160 -1.32 -10.94 13.08
N SER A 161 -0.38 -11.78 13.53
CA SER A 161 -0.20 -13.13 12.99
C SER A 161 -1.44 -14.02 13.20
N GLY A 162 -1.52 -15.13 12.47
CA GLY A 162 -2.57 -16.15 12.65
C GLY A 162 -3.86 -15.95 11.85
N LEU A 163 -3.98 -14.91 11.05
CA LEU A 163 -5.15 -14.69 10.19
C LEU A 163 -5.18 -15.66 9.01
N PHE A 164 -6.39 -16.02 8.59
CA PHE A 164 -6.70 -16.73 7.36
C PHE A 164 -7.08 -15.73 6.26
N CYS A 165 -7.05 -16.17 5.01
CA CYS A 165 -7.48 -15.38 3.84
C CYS A 165 -8.87 -14.75 4.00
N ARG A 166 -9.79 -15.48 4.63
CA ARG A 166 -11.16 -15.04 4.93
C ARG A 166 -11.18 -13.81 5.85
N ASP A 167 -10.31 -13.82 6.87
CA ASP A 167 -10.25 -12.74 7.84
C ASP A 167 -9.62 -11.48 7.23
N LEU A 168 -8.72 -11.65 6.27
CA LEU A 168 -8.15 -10.53 5.50
C LEU A 168 -9.21 -9.91 4.59
N ALA A 169 -9.92 -10.73 3.81
CA ALA A 169 -10.99 -10.26 2.93
C ALA A 169 -12.10 -9.56 3.71
N ALA A 170 -12.49 -10.09 4.88
CA ALA A 170 -13.48 -9.48 5.76
C ALA A 170 -13.06 -8.10 6.31
N ARG A 171 -11.75 -7.84 6.39
CA ARG A 171 -11.18 -6.54 6.77
C ARG A 171 -10.99 -5.59 5.59
N GLY A 172 -11.42 -5.99 4.39
CA GLY A 172 -11.29 -5.19 3.18
C GLY A 172 -9.89 -5.25 2.55
N ALA A 173 -9.06 -6.23 2.94
CA ALA A 173 -7.78 -6.44 2.28
C ALA A 173 -7.99 -6.72 0.79
N SER A 174 -7.17 -6.08 -0.05
CA SER A 174 -6.99 -6.46 -1.44
C SER A 174 -6.23 -7.79 -1.55
N TYR A 175 -6.27 -8.39 -2.75
CA TYR A 175 -5.51 -9.62 -3.00
C TYR A 175 -4.00 -9.40 -2.80
N ALA A 176 -3.46 -8.27 -3.26
CA ALA A 176 -2.05 -7.92 -3.08
C ALA A 176 -1.66 -7.83 -1.60
N GLU A 177 -2.52 -7.24 -0.75
CA GLU A 177 -2.29 -7.18 0.70
C GLU A 177 -2.39 -8.57 1.36
N ALA A 178 -3.25 -9.45 0.86
CA ALA A 178 -3.33 -10.82 1.34
C ALA A 178 -2.07 -11.63 1.02
N VAL A 179 -1.55 -11.49 -0.21
CA VAL A 179 -0.27 -12.08 -0.62
C VAL A 179 0.89 -11.50 0.21
N ARG A 180 0.87 -10.18 0.52
CA ARG A 180 1.82 -9.55 1.44
C ARG A 180 1.83 -10.22 2.80
N TYR A 181 0.64 -10.35 3.40
CA TYR A 181 0.48 -10.94 4.72
C TYR A 181 0.99 -12.38 4.74
N TRP A 182 0.65 -13.15 3.70
CA TRP A 182 1.14 -14.51 3.53
C TRP A 182 2.67 -14.55 3.50
N TRP A 183 3.33 -13.75 2.66
CA TRP A 183 4.79 -13.71 2.62
C TRP A 183 5.42 -13.20 3.92
N TYR A 184 4.87 -12.14 4.52
CA TYR A 184 5.39 -11.54 5.75
C TYR A 184 5.44 -12.53 6.92
N TYR A 185 4.43 -13.41 7.01
CA TYR A 185 4.35 -14.44 8.03
C TYR A 185 4.96 -15.80 7.63
N GLY A 186 5.82 -15.81 6.60
CA GLY A 186 6.56 -17.01 6.21
C GLY A 186 5.71 -18.03 5.45
N MET A 187 4.78 -17.55 4.62
CA MET A 187 3.95 -18.35 3.72
C MET A 187 3.20 -19.49 4.42
N PRO A 188 2.38 -19.20 5.44
CA PRO A 188 1.73 -20.26 6.20
C PRO A 188 0.74 -21.07 5.35
N ASP A 189 0.85 -22.40 5.40
CA ASP A 189 -0.02 -23.36 4.70
C ASP A 189 -1.51 -23.07 4.86
N ARG A 190 -1.94 -22.49 5.99
CA ARG A 190 -3.35 -22.16 6.25
C ARG A 190 -3.97 -21.18 5.23
N MET A 191 -3.14 -20.49 4.46
CA MET A 191 -3.56 -19.52 3.45
C MET A 191 -3.39 -20.05 2.02
N ASP A 192 -2.64 -21.12 1.82
CA ASP A 192 -2.35 -21.74 0.53
C ASP A 192 -2.88 -23.18 0.60
N ALA A 193 -4.16 -23.34 0.26
CA ALA A 193 -4.94 -24.52 0.60
C ALA A 193 -4.44 -25.78 -0.13
N ASP A 194 -3.92 -25.63 -1.34
CA ASP A 194 -3.38 -26.71 -2.15
C ASP A 194 -1.84 -26.72 -2.19
N LYS A 195 -1.18 -25.74 -1.55
CA LYS A 195 0.27 -25.60 -1.44
C LYS A 195 0.96 -25.42 -2.79
N ASN A 196 0.28 -24.81 -3.75
CA ASN A 196 0.81 -24.53 -5.08
C ASN A 196 1.66 -23.24 -5.13
N GLY A 197 1.73 -22.49 -4.02
CA GLY A 197 2.42 -21.21 -3.93
C GLY A 197 1.55 -19.99 -4.24
N ILE A 198 0.23 -20.17 -4.37
CA ILE A 198 -0.76 -19.14 -4.68
C ILE A 198 -1.75 -19.08 -3.51
N PRO A 199 -1.54 -18.19 -2.52
CA PRO A 199 -2.42 -18.10 -1.38
C PRO A 199 -3.77 -17.51 -1.78
N CYS A 200 -4.77 -17.85 -0.98
CA CYS A 200 -6.08 -17.22 -0.95
C CYS A 200 -6.91 -17.31 -2.23
N GLU A 201 -6.54 -18.18 -3.18
CA GLU A 201 -7.28 -18.43 -4.42
C GLU A 201 -8.69 -18.99 -4.21
N THR A 202 -8.96 -19.56 -3.03
CA THR A 202 -10.29 -20.03 -2.62
C THR A 202 -11.18 -18.92 -2.05
N VAL A 203 -10.62 -17.74 -1.76
CA VAL A 203 -11.32 -16.62 -1.10
C VAL A 203 -11.44 -15.40 -2.01
N TYR A 204 -10.37 -15.06 -2.73
CA TYR A 204 -10.38 -13.96 -3.70
C TYR A 204 -10.81 -14.45 -5.07
N SER A 205 -11.37 -13.55 -5.88
CA SER A 205 -11.80 -13.90 -7.23
C SER A 205 -10.61 -14.34 -8.08
N SER A 206 -10.84 -15.30 -8.98
CA SER A 206 -9.86 -15.72 -9.98
C SER A 206 -9.36 -14.55 -10.84
N ALA A 207 -10.19 -13.53 -11.07
CA ALA A 207 -9.77 -12.32 -11.76
C ALA A 207 -8.65 -11.58 -11.01
N ASN A 208 -8.78 -11.39 -9.69
CA ASN A 208 -7.77 -10.70 -8.88
C ASN A 208 -6.51 -11.55 -8.70
N VAL A 209 -6.67 -12.88 -8.57
CA VAL A 209 -5.56 -13.83 -8.53
C VAL A 209 -4.78 -13.79 -9.84
N ASN A 210 -5.48 -13.97 -10.97
CA ASN A 210 -4.84 -13.99 -12.29
C ASN A 210 -4.19 -12.66 -12.63
N ALA A 211 -4.83 -11.53 -12.31
CA ALA A 211 -4.24 -10.20 -12.52
C ALA A 211 -2.94 -9.99 -11.74
N PHE A 212 -2.76 -10.69 -10.62
CA PHE A 212 -1.54 -10.60 -9.82
C PHE A 212 -0.43 -11.54 -10.30
N TRP A 213 -0.76 -12.79 -10.65
CA TRP A 213 0.23 -13.83 -10.97
C TRP A 213 0.52 -14.02 -12.47
N TYR A 214 -0.42 -13.66 -13.35
CA TYR A 214 -0.36 -13.91 -14.80
C TYR A 214 -0.63 -12.63 -15.62
N PRO A 215 0.23 -11.61 -15.53
CA PRO A 215 0.11 -10.35 -16.27
C PRO A 215 0.35 -10.48 -17.78
#